data_AF-A0A815VS96-F1
#
_entry.id   AF-A0A815VS96-F1
#
_cell.length_a   1.000
_cell.length_b   1.000
_cell.length_c   1.000
_cell.angle_alpha   90.00
_cell.angle_beta   90.00
_cell.angle_gamma   90.00
#
_symmetry.space_group_name_H-M   'P 1'
#
loop_
_entity.id
_entity.type
_entity.pdbx_description
1 polymer ?
#
loop_
_entity_poly.entity_id
_entity_poly.type
_entity_poly.pdbx_seq_one_letter_code
_entity_poly.pdbx_strand_id
1 'polypeptide(L)'
;MSEDDNNEPRVAMFLLPLISAGVYSGDAWFLYITHSYYSGFLSTVSIIFFYLQFSTIIESNLYLLIYHTLICLLMLSGDIAYILYYIATKNLMQWILFIGYLILHSLFTALMYYKKRNNRRPRVLVEQSTLFHYISRLEIVFALFIPIFSNEKLHSRTTNNIAFFILFDFFFENYKVFRCRSKITKFLLYVFVIVVTVSAFFEWLFYARERHLYENLSAIPEIFATALCCYLIFKLFE
;
A
#
# COMPACT_ATOMS: atom_id res chain seq x y z
N MET A 1 -34.72 11.45 6.43
CA MET A 1 -33.27 11.22 6.27
C MET A 1 -32.75 10.90 7.66
N SER A 2 -32.56 9.61 7.90
CA SER A 2 -32.16 9.01 9.17
C SER A 2 -30.71 9.36 9.51
N GLU A 3 -30.44 9.59 10.80
CA GLU A 3 -29.09 9.84 11.35
C GLU A 3 -28.13 8.63 11.24
N ASP A 4 -28.56 7.50 10.68
CA ASP A 4 -27.78 6.27 10.59
C ASP A 4 -26.74 6.24 9.44
N ASP A 5 -26.92 7.01 8.36
CA ASP A 5 -25.98 7.00 7.21
C ASP A 5 -24.62 7.65 7.51
N ASN A 6 -24.46 8.33 8.65
CA ASN A 6 -23.22 9.03 9.00
C ASN A 6 -22.22 8.19 9.83
N ASN A 7 -22.61 7.00 10.31
CA ASN A 7 -21.75 6.16 11.16
C ASN A 7 -21.09 4.99 10.40
N GLU A 8 -21.76 4.39 9.43
CA GLU A 8 -21.19 3.36 8.54
C GLU A 8 -19.87 3.75 7.84
N PRO A 9 -19.69 4.99 7.32
CA PRO A 9 -18.44 5.41 6.66
C PRO A 9 -17.19 5.30 7.53
N ARG A 10 -17.36 5.43 8.87
CA ARG A 10 -16.25 5.42 9.83
C ARG A 10 -15.70 4.02 10.05
N VAL A 11 -16.57 3.02 9.95
CA VAL A 11 -16.23 1.62 10.22
C VAL A 11 -15.34 1.07 9.11
N ALA A 12 -15.65 1.36 7.84
CA ALA A 12 -14.82 0.91 6.72
C ALA A 12 -13.41 1.51 6.75
N MET A 13 -13.28 2.82 7.01
CA MET A 13 -11.97 3.49 7.10
C MET A 13 -11.12 2.95 8.26
N PHE A 14 -11.75 2.49 9.33
CA PHE A 14 -11.10 1.84 10.47
C PHE A 14 -10.73 0.37 10.19
N LEU A 15 -11.65 -0.41 9.62
CA LEU A 15 -11.46 -1.85 9.42
C LEU A 15 -10.53 -2.17 8.25
N LEU A 16 -10.61 -1.43 7.15
CA LEU A 16 -9.87 -1.76 5.93
C LEU A 16 -8.34 -1.80 6.14
N PRO A 17 -7.70 -0.83 6.82
CA PRO A 17 -6.26 -0.92 7.08
C PRO A 17 -5.87 -2.10 7.98
N LEU A 18 -6.73 -2.47 8.93
CA LEU A 18 -6.52 -3.62 9.81
C LEU A 18 -6.63 -4.94 9.05
N ILE A 19 -7.70 -5.10 8.27
CA ILE A 19 -7.93 -6.27 7.43
C ILE A 19 -6.78 -6.40 6.43
N SER A 20 -6.39 -5.30 5.79
CA SER A 20 -5.34 -5.32 4.78
C SER A 20 -3.96 -5.66 5.37
N ALA A 21 -3.63 -5.17 6.57
CA ALA A 21 -2.42 -5.56 7.28
C ALA A 21 -2.45 -7.03 7.75
N GLY A 22 -3.61 -7.52 8.20
CA GLY A 22 -3.80 -8.92 8.57
C GLY A 22 -3.67 -9.87 7.38
N VAL A 23 -4.28 -9.50 6.25
CA VAL A 23 -4.18 -10.22 4.99
C VAL A 23 -2.73 -10.26 4.51
N TYR A 24 -2.01 -9.13 4.54
CA TYR A 24 -0.58 -9.09 4.23
C TYR A 24 0.24 -10.05 5.10
N SER A 25 0.03 -10.01 6.42
CA SER A 25 0.74 -10.90 7.33
C SER A 25 0.45 -12.37 7.04
N GLY A 26 -0.83 -12.73 6.85
CA GLY A 26 -1.23 -14.10 6.53
C GLY A 26 -0.64 -14.59 5.21
N ASP A 27 -0.64 -13.74 4.18
CA ASP A 27 -0.10 -14.02 2.86
C ASP A 27 1.43 -14.26 2.91
N ALA A 28 2.15 -13.41 3.65
CA ALA A 28 3.59 -13.54 3.85
C ALA A 28 3.98 -14.83 4.60
N TRP A 29 3.23 -15.19 5.66
CA TRP A 29 3.45 -16.43 6.39
C TRP A 29 3.08 -17.66 5.56
N PHE A 30 2.02 -17.57 4.75
CA PHE A 30 1.66 -18.64 3.82
C PHE A 30 2.77 -18.88 2.79
N LEU A 31 3.38 -17.82 2.24
CA LEU A 31 4.56 -17.93 1.38
C LEU A 31 5.71 -18.63 2.10
N TYR A 32 6.03 -18.19 3.32
CA TYR A 32 7.14 -18.73 4.10
C TYR A 32 6.96 -20.23 4.38
N ILE A 33 5.75 -20.66 4.74
CA ILE A 33 5.45 -22.06 5.11
C ILE A 33 5.35 -22.97 3.89
N THR A 34 4.63 -22.53 2.85
CA THR A 34 4.27 -23.40 1.72
C THR A 34 5.23 -23.30 0.55
N HIS A 35 6.08 -22.25 0.52
CA HIS A 35 6.84 -21.85 -0.66
C HIS A 35 5.97 -21.71 -1.93
N SER A 36 4.65 -21.55 -1.78
CA SER A 36 3.72 -21.43 -2.89
C SER A 36 3.77 -20.03 -3.48
N TYR A 37 3.91 -19.94 -4.79
CA TYR A 37 3.94 -18.66 -5.48
C TYR A 37 2.62 -17.91 -5.37
N TYR A 38 1.48 -18.56 -5.14
CA TYR A 38 0.15 -17.90 -5.06
C TYR A 38 0.07 -16.77 -4.03
N SER A 39 1.00 -16.70 -3.09
CA SER A 39 1.12 -15.62 -2.13
C SER A 39 1.63 -14.31 -2.76
N GLY A 40 0.93 -13.22 -2.56
CA GLY A 40 1.30 -11.88 -3.03
C GLY A 40 0.12 -11.11 -3.63
N PHE A 41 -0.87 -11.83 -4.17
CA PHE A 41 -2.09 -11.24 -4.72
C PHE A 41 -2.84 -10.44 -3.66
N LEU A 42 -3.07 -11.08 -2.52
CA LEU A 42 -3.75 -10.51 -1.37
C LEU A 42 -2.94 -9.37 -0.73
N SER A 43 -1.61 -9.45 -0.78
CA SER A 43 -0.73 -8.36 -0.36
C SER A 43 -0.86 -7.07 -1.18
N THR A 44 -1.36 -7.12 -2.42
CA THR A 44 -1.67 -5.91 -3.23
C THR A 44 -2.70 -5.02 -2.57
N VAL A 45 -3.69 -5.65 -1.94
CA VAL A 45 -4.76 -4.98 -1.21
C VAL A 45 -4.20 -4.22 0.00
N SER A 46 -3.11 -4.73 0.58
CA SER A 46 -2.42 -4.10 1.70
C SER A 46 -1.85 -2.75 1.33
N ILE A 47 -1.20 -2.63 0.17
CA ILE A 47 -0.59 -1.38 -0.28
C ILE A 47 -1.62 -0.26 -0.37
N ILE A 48 -2.84 -0.55 -0.81
CA ILE A 48 -3.87 0.47 -1.04
C ILE A 48 -4.55 0.87 0.26
N PHE A 49 -4.98 -0.12 1.05
CA PHE A 49 -5.76 0.15 2.26
C PHE A 49 -4.90 0.49 3.47
N PHE A 50 -3.62 0.10 3.50
CA PHE A 50 -2.70 0.50 4.57
C PHE A 50 -2.61 2.03 4.68
N TYR A 51 -2.64 2.73 3.55
CA TYR A 51 -2.59 4.18 3.55
C TYR A 51 -3.87 4.85 4.07
N LEU A 52 -5.03 4.18 4.02
CA LEU A 52 -6.29 4.74 4.55
C LEU A 52 -6.28 4.99 6.06
N GLN A 53 -5.25 4.52 6.78
CA GLN A 53 -4.98 4.91 8.16
C GLN A 53 -5.06 6.41 8.38
N PHE A 54 -4.72 7.26 7.39
CA PHE A 54 -4.83 8.70 7.56
C PHE A 54 -6.27 9.19 7.75
N SER A 55 -7.25 8.51 7.17
CA SER A 55 -8.67 8.89 7.21
C SER A 55 -9.41 8.42 8.46
N THR A 56 -8.80 7.59 9.32
CA THR A 56 -9.49 7.11 10.53
C THR A 56 -9.78 8.22 11.55
N ILE A 57 -10.99 8.19 12.11
CA ILE A 57 -11.41 9.13 13.15
C ILE A 57 -11.49 8.33 14.46
N ILE A 58 -10.48 8.49 15.32
CA ILE A 58 -10.42 7.87 16.65
C ILE A 58 -10.17 8.99 17.66
N GLU A 59 -11.15 9.28 18.51
CA GLU A 59 -11.10 10.41 19.45
C GLU A 59 -10.28 10.11 20.70
N SER A 60 -10.33 8.86 21.18
CA SER A 60 -9.61 8.43 22.36
C SER A 60 -8.15 8.11 22.02
N ASN A 61 -7.24 8.76 22.75
CA ASN A 61 -5.79 8.53 22.62
C ASN A 61 -5.38 7.07 22.88
N LEU A 62 -6.06 6.39 23.82
CA LEU A 62 -5.78 4.99 24.12
C LEU A 62 -6.15 4.09 22.94
N TYR A 63 -7.36 4.26 22.38
CA TYR A 63 -7.80 3.51 21.21
C TYR A 63 -6.96 3.84 19.97
N LEU A 64 -6.53 5.09 19.82
CA LEU A 64 -5.64 5.52 18.74
C LEU A 64 -4.27 4.82 18.82
N LEU A 65 -3.71 4.70 20.02
CA LEU A 65 -2.46 3.98 20.26
C LEU A 65 -2.64 2.49 19.94
N ILE A 66 -3.65 1.84 20.53
CA ILE A 66 -3.94 0.41 20.29
C ILE A 66 -4.09 0.14 18.79
N TYR A 67 -4.83 0.98 18.08
CA TYR A 67 -5.06 0.84 16.64
C TYR A 67 -3.76 0.88 15.82
N HIS A 68 -2.92 1.91 16.01
CA HIS A 68 -1.67 2.03 15.25
C HIS A 68 -0.64 0.97 15.68
N THR A 69 -0.62 0.58 16.96
CA THR A 69 0.22 -0.52 17.44
C THR A 69 -0.18 -1.84 16.78
N LEU A 70 -1.48 -2.15 16.70
CA LEU A 70 -1.97 -3.37 16.08
C LEU A 70 -1.61 -3.43 14.58
N ILE A 71 -1.81 -2.34 13.85
CA ILE A 71 -1.41 -2.26 12.44
C ILE A 71 0.11 -2.42 12.29
N CYS A 72 0.89 -1.74 13.12
CA CYS A 72 2.34 -1.85 13.09
C CYS A 72 2.79 -3.30 13.33
N LEU A 73 2.23 -4.00 14.31
CA LEU A 73 2.56 -5.39 14.60
C LEU A 73 2.20 -6.33 13.44
N LEU A 74 1.04 -6.14 12.81
CA LEU A 74 0.62 -6.94 11.65
C LEU A 74 1.54 -6.74 10.45
N MET A 75 1.89 -5.48 10.14
CA MET A 75 2.83 -5.17 9.06
C MET A 75 4.23 -5.71 9.35
N LEU A 76 4.75 -5.50 10.57
CA LEU A 76 6.05 -6.04 11.01
C LEU A 76 6.08 -7.57 10.89
N SER A 77 5.01 -8.25 11.30
CA SER A 77 4.89 -9.70 11.18
C SER A 77 5.00 -10.14 9.71
N GLY A 78 4.30 -9.47 8.79
CA GLY A 78 4.40 -9.75 7.36
C GLY A 78 5.80 -9.48 6.78
N ASP A 79 6.38 -8.33 7.08
CA ASP A 79 7.72 -7.95 6.61
C ASP A 79 8.79 -8.94 7.10
N ILE A 80 8.71 -9.37 8.37
CA ILE A 80 9.60 -10.40 8.94
C ILE A 80 9.45 -11.73 8.20
N ALA A 81 8.21 -12.18 7.92
CA ALA A 81 7.99 -13.44 7.21
C ALA A 81 8.60 -13.42 5.79
N TYR A 82 8.45 -12.31 5.05
CA TYR A 82 9.12 -12.13 3.76
C TYR A 82 10.64 -12.11 3.89
N ILE A 83 11.21 -11.39 4.87
CA ILE A 83 12.65 -11.37 5.12
C ILE A 83 13.18 -12.79 5.37
N LEU A 84 12.51 -13.56 6.24
CA LEU A 84 12.89 -14.94 6.53
C LEU A 84 12.83 -15.84 5.30
N TYR A 85 11.77 -15.71 4.49
CA TYR A 85 11.65 -16.42 3.22
C TYR A 85 12.83 -16.12 2.29
N TYR A 86 13.14 -14.85 2.07
CA TYR A 86 14.21 -14.46 1.14
C TYR A 86 15.62 -14.75 1.66
N ILE A 87 15.81 -14.80 2.99
CA ILE A 87 17.03 -15.35 3.61
C ILE A 87 17.15 -16.83 3.26
N ALA A 88 16.07 -17.61 3.41
CA ALA A 88 16.07 -19.04 3.11
C ALA A 88 16.33 -19.32 1.62
N THR A 89 15.78 -18.50 0.71
CA THR A 89 16.03 -18.61 -0.73
C THR A 89 17.32 -17.94 -1.20
N LYS A 90 18.14 -17.41 -0.28
CA LYS A 90 19.42 -16.71 -0.56
C LYS A 90 19.29 -15.54 -1.54
N ASN A 91 18.12 -14.87 -1.59
CA ASN A 91 17.91 -13.73 -2.47
C ASN A 91 18.32 -12.43 -1.77
N LEU A 92 19.59 -12.05 -1.93
CA LEU A 92 20.19 -10.91 -1.23
C LEU A 92 19.52 -9.56 -1.57
N MET A 93 18.95 -9.40 -2.76
CA MET A 93 18.30 -8.13 -3.10
C MET A 93 16.97 -8.00 -2.36
N GLN A 94 16.18 -9.07 -2.32
CA GLN A 94 14.82 -9.04 -1.78
C GLN A 94 14.78 -8.83 -0.27
N TRP A 95 15.59 -9.53 0.53
CA TRP A 95 15.60 -9.28 1.97
C TRP A 95 16.03 -7.84 2.32
N ILE A 96 16.95 -7.21 1.57
CA ILE A 96 17.31 -5.79 1.75
C ILE A 96 16.10 -4.89 1.46
N LEU A 97 15.37 -5.17 0.38
CA LEU A 97 14.18 -4.40 0.02
C LEU A 97 13.10 -4.49 1.09
N PHE A 98 12.83 -5.69 1.63
CA PHE A 98 11.86 -5.87 2.70
C PHE A 98 12.29 -5.26 4.04
N ILE A 99 13.61 -5.19 4.33
CA ILE A 99 14.10 -4.36 5.44
C ILE A 99 13.77 -2.87 5.20
N GLY A 100 13.91 -2.40 3.96
CA GLY A 100 13.49 -1.05 3.58
C GLY A 100 12.00 -0.80 3.79
N TYR A 101 11.14 -1.73 3.36
CA TYR A 101 9.70 -1.67 3.58
C TYR A 101 9.36 -1.67 5.07
N LEU A 102 9.98 -2.54 5.86
CA LEU A 102 9.82 -2.60 7.32
C LEU A 102 10.06 -1.24 7.97
N ILE A 103 11.16 -0.57 7.60
CA ILE A 103 11.49 0.77 8.11
C ILE A 103 10.44 1.79 7.66
N LEU A 104 10.07 1.80 6.38
CA LEU A 104 9.10 2.76 5.83
C LEU A 104 7.71 2.60 6.45
N HIS A 105 7.19 1.38 6.58
CA HIS A 105 5.89 1.10 7.19
C HIS A 105 5.86 1.48 8.67
N SER A 106 6.93 1.17 9.40
CA SER A 106 7.07 1.53 10.81
C SER A 106 7.10 3.04 11.01
N LEU A 107 7.92 3.75 10.21
CA LEU A 107 8.01 5.21 10.25
C LEU A 107 6.68 5.86 9.87
N PHE A 108 6.02 5.38 8.81
CA PHE A 108 4.73 5.90 8.39
C PHE A 108 3.69 5.75 9.50
N THR A 109 3.53 4.55 10.06
CA THR A 109 2.55 4.28 11.12
C THR A 109 2.83 5.12 12.38
N ALA A 110 4.10 5.27 12.77
CA ALA A 110 4.50 6.10 13.90
C ALA A 110 4.22 7.59 13.66
N LEU A 111 4.53 8.12 12.48
CA LEU A 111 4.26 9.51 12.11
C LEU A 111 2.75 9.79 12.06
N MET A 112 1.97 8.85 11.54
CA MET A 112 0.51 8.91 11.51
C MET A 112 -0.08 9.00 12.92
N TYR A 113 0.34 8.11 13.82
CA TYR A 113 -0.03 8.16 15.23
C TYR A 113 0.32 9.52 15.85
N TYR A 114 1.56 9.99 15.67
CA TYR A 114 2.03 11.26 16.23
C TYR A 114 1.20 12.46 15.76
N LYS A 115 0.90 12.54 14.46
CA LYS A 115 0.09 13.63 13.89
C LYS A 115 -1.33 13.61 14.44
N LYS A 116 -1.95 12.44 14.53
CA LYS A 116 -3.31 12.27 15.04
C LYS A 116 -3.41 12.57 16.53
N ARG A 117 -2.44 12.13 17.32
CA ARG A 117 -2.35 12.46 18.75
C ARG A 117 -2.28 13.96 19.01
N ASN A 118 -1.64 14.71 18.10
CA ASN A 118 -1.55 16.17 18.16
C ASN A 118 -2.78 16.88 17.55
N ASN A 119 -3.91 16.19 17.42
CA ASN A 119 -5.18 16.71 16.88
C ASN A 119 -5.07 17.35 15.49
N ARG A 120 -4.04 16.99 14.70
CA ARG A 120 -3.98 17.42 13.30
C ARG A 120 -4.94 16.56 12.50
N ARG A 121 -6.04 17.17 12.08
CA ARG A 121 -6.97 16.54 11.14
C ARG A 121 -6.36 16.60 9.74
N PRO A 122 -6.43 15.51 8.96
CA PRO A 122 -6.03 15.58 7.56
C PRO A 122 -6.91 16.61 6.85
N ARG A 123 -6.31 17.40 5.94
CA ARG A 123 -7.06 18.40 5.17
C ARG A 123 -8.10 17.79 4.24
N VAL A 124 -7.89 16.53 3.87
CA VAL A 124 -8.78 15.74 3.03
C VAL A 124 -9.23 14.53 3.80
N LEU A 125 -10.55 14.42 3.99
CA LEU A 125 -11.21 13.20 4.42
C LEU A 125 -11.68 12.49 3.15
N VAL A 126 -11.39 11.20 3.04
CA VAL A 126 -11.86 10.40 1.91
C VAL A 126 -13.36 10.15 2.11
N GLU A 127 -14.17 10.55 1.13
CA GLU A 127 -15.60 10.26 1.12
C GLU A 127 -15.85 8.76 0.83
N GLN A 128 -16.92 8.22 1.40
CA GLN A 128 -17.28 6.80 1.26
C GLN A 128 -17.64 6.41 -0.17
N SER A 129 -18.34 7.29 -0.90
CA SER A 129 -18.63 7.13 -2.32
C SER A 129 -17.35 6.92 -3.13
N THR A 130 -16.32 7.70 -2.82
CA THR A 130 -14.99 7.58 -3.44
C THR A 130 -14.34 6.25 -3.04
N LEU A 131 -14.40 5.84 -1.77
CA LEU A 131 -13.87 4.55 -1.31
C LEU A 131 -14.52 3.35 -2.04
N PHE A 132 -15.85 3.31 -2.14
CA PHE A 132 -16.55 2.23 -2.85
C PHE A 132 -16.24 2.20 -4.34
N HIS A 133 -16.09 3.36 -4.96
CA HIS A 133 -15.66 3.46 -6.35
C HIS A 133 -14.27 2.85 -6.55
N TYR A 134 -13.32 3.07 -5.62
CA TYR A 134 -12.02 2.41 -5.66
C TYR A 134 -12.08 0.91 -5.39
N ILE A 135 -12.89 0.46 -4.43
CA ILE A 135 -13.08 -0.97 -4.17
C ILE A 135 -13.63 -1.67 -5.42
N SER A 136 -14.62 -1.06 -6.08
CA SER A 136 -15.21 -1.61 -7.32
C SER A 136 -14.20 -1.64 -8.47
N ARG A 137 -13.37 -0.60 -8.63
CA ARG A 137 -12.27 -0.62 -9.62
C ARG A 137 -11.22 -1.66 -9.29
N LEU A 138 -10.86 -1.81 -8.02
CA LEU A 138 -9.97 -2.85 -7.53
C LEU A 138 -10.49 -4.24 -7.87
N GLU A 139 -11.77 -4.49 -7.62
CA GLU A 139 -12.42 -5.76 -7.94
C GLU A 139 -12.35 -6.07 -9.44
N ILE A 140 -12.63 -5.09 -10.31
CA ILE A 140 -12.54 -5.25 -11.77
C ILE A 140 -11.09 -5.56 -12.19
N VAL A 141 -10.14 -4.80 -11.64
CA VAL A 141 -8.71 -5.00 -11.91
C VAL A 141 -8.27 -6.39 -11.44
N PHE A 142 -8.59 -6.76 -10.20
CA PHE A 142 -8.31 -8.09 -9.67
C PHE A 142 -8.94 -9.19 -10.52
N ALA A 143 -10.19 -9.04 -10.95
CA ALA A 143 -10.88 -10.00 -11.82
C ALA A 143 -10.17 -10.17 -13.17
N LEU A 144 -9.66 -9.08 -13.76
CA LEU A 144 -8.88 -9.12 -14.99
C LEU A 144 -7.52 -9.81 -14.82
N PHE A 145 -6.92 -9.69 -13.63
CA PHE A 145 -5.60 -10.26 -13.35
C PHE A 145 -5.64 -11.66 -12.72
N ILE A 146 -6.78 -12.16 -12.22
CA ILE A 146 -6.93 -13.56 -11.73
C ILE A 146 -6.37 -14.60 -12.73
N PRO A 147 -6.66 -14.52 -14.05
CA PRO A 147 -6.08 -15.44 -15.03
C PRO A 147 -4.56 -15.31 -15.17
N ILE A 148 -4.02 -14.10 -15.00
CA ILE A 148 -2.57 -13.84 -15.07
C ILE A 148 -1.87 -14.42 -13.83
N PHE A 149 -2.48 -14.27 -12.65
CA PHE A 149 -2.02 -14.86 -11.39
C PHE A 149 -2.23 -16.38 -11.30
N SER A 150 -3.03 -16.97 -12.19
CA SER A 150 -3.12 -18.43 -12.31
C SER A 150 -1.93 -19.08 -13.03
N ASN A 151 -1.06 -18.27 -13.64
CA ASN A 151 0.14 -18.73 -14.32
C ASN A 151 1.38 -18.45 -13.45
N GLU A 152 2.00 -19.50 -12.91
CA GLU A 152 3.15 -19.42 -12.00
C GLU A 152 4.33 -18.60 -12.57
N LYS A 153 4.46 -18.52 -13.91
CA LYS A 153 5.51 -17.74 -14.58
C LYS A 153 5.28 -16.22 -14.56
N LEU A 154 4.05 -15.76 -14.30
CA LEU A 154 3.63 -14.36 -14.40
C LEU A 154 3.34 -13.70 -13.05
N HIS A 155 3.59 -14.40 -11.95
CA HIS A 155 2.93 -14.13 -10.68
C HIS A 155 3.69 -13.15 -9.76
N SER A 156 5.02 -13.06 -9.85
CA SER A 156 5.78 -12.61 -8.67
C SER A 156 5.80 -11.11 -8.39
N ARG A 157 5.44 -10.19 -9.32
CA ARG A 157 5.53 -8.73 -9.05
C ARG A 157 4.47 -7.80 -9.65
N THR A 158 3.57 -8.31 -10.50
CA THR A 158 2.60 -7.47 -11.22
C THR A 158 1.68 -6.74 -10.24
N THR A 159 1.48 -7.36 -9.08
CA THR A 159 0.74 -6.89 -7.91
C THR A 159 1.15 -5.49 -7.43
N ASN A 160 2.43 -5.23 -7.17
CA ASN A 160 2.85 -3.94 -6.63
C ASN A 160 2.61 -2.80 -7.62
N ASN A 161 2.93 -3.03 -8.90
CA ASN A 161 2.71 -2.06 -9.96
C ASN A 161 1.23 -1.77 -10.19
N ILE A 162 0.38 -2.78 -10.14
CA ILE A 162 -1.08 -2.62 -10.17
C ILE A 162 -1.56 -1.76 -8.98
N ALA A 163 -1.11 -2.06 -7.76
CA ALA A 163 -1.48 -1.27 -6.58
C ALA A 163 -1.04 0.19 -6.72
N PHE A 164 0.15 0.45 -7.25
CA PHE A 164 0.63 1.81 -7.46
C PHE A 164 -0.13 2.55 -8.56
N PHE A 165 -0.53 1.89 -9.63
CA PHE A 165 -1.41 2.50 -10.65
C PHE A 165 -2.79 2.85 -10.08
N ILE A 166 -3.31 2.03 -9.17
CA ILE A 166 -4.59 2.31 -8.48
C ILE A 166 -4.42 3.45 -7.47
N LEU A 167 -3.31 3.49 -6.73
CA LEU A 167 -2.97 4.63 -5.88
C LEU A 167 -2.79 5.91 -6.69
N PHE A 168 -2.22 5.84 -7.89
CA PHE A 168 -2.15 6.97 -8.80
C PHE A 168 -3.54 7.44 -9.21
N ASP A 169 -4.40 6.53 -9.67
CA ASP A 169 -5.79 6.83 -10.04
C ASP A 169 -6.52 7.50 -8.85
N PHE A 170 -6.28 7.01 -7.63
CA PHE A 170 -6.76 7.62 -6.40
C PHE A 170 -6.30 9.07 -6.22
N PHE A 171 -5.01 9.33 -6.36
CA PHE A 171 -4.46 10.68 -6.23
C PHE A 171 -4.90 11.60 -7.38
N PHE A 172 -5.12 11.06 -8.57
CA PHE A 172 -5.53 11.79 -9.75
C PHE A 172 -7.00 12.22 -9.69
N GLU A 173 -7.92 11.31 -9.34
CA GLU A 173 -9.34 11.68 -9.20
C GLU A 173 -9.57 12.65 -8.04
N ASN A 174 -8.87 12.43 -6.93
CA ASN A 174 -8.91 13.34 -5.79
C ASN A 174 -7.98 14.56 -5.98
N TYR A 175 -7.33 14.76 -7.14
CA TYR A 175 -6.41 15.88 -7.38
C TYR A 175 -7.04 17.25 -7.13
N LYS A 176 -8.34 17.40 -7.45
CA LYS A 176 -9.12 18.61 -7.19
C LYS A 176 -9.43 18.78 -5.68
N VAL A 177 -9.73 17.67 -5.00
CA VAL A 177 -10.02 17.62 -3.55
C VAL A 177 -8.75 17.89 -2.73
N PHE A 178 -7.60 17.37 -3.17
CA PHE A 178 -6.30 17.57 -2.55
C PHE A 178 -5.80 19.01 -2.58
N ARG A 179 -6.49 19.93 -3.28
CA ARG A 179 -6.17 21.37 -3.39
C ARG A 179 -4.65 21.57 -3.32
N CYS A 180 -3.91 20.86 -4.18
CA CYS A 180 -2.45 20.90 -4.26
C CYS A 180 -2.02 22.32 -4.68
N ARG A 181 -2.09 23.28 -3.76
CA ARG A 181 -1.74 24.70 -3.97
C ARG A 181 -0.23 24.85 -4.09
N SER A 182 0.53 23.96 -3.43
CA SER A 182 1.98 23.95 -3.53
C SER A 182 2.43 23.35 -4.86
N LYS A 183 3.27 24.09 -5.60
CA LYS A 183 3.97 23.60 -6.79
C LYS A 183 4.75 22.30 -6.51
N ILE A 184 5.24 22.14 -5.27
CA ILE A 184 6.02 20.98 -4.83
C ILE A 184 5.15 19.71 -4.81
N THR A 185 3.95 19.76 -4.24
CA THR A 185 3.07 18.57 -4.18
C THR A 185 2.68 18.09 -5.58
N LYS A 186 2.45 19.04 -6.51
CA LYS A 186 2.19 18.70 -7.92
C LYS A 186 3.39 18.01 -8.56
N PHE A 187 4.58 18.56 -8.37
CA PHE A 187 5.82 17.97 -8.88
C PHE A 187 6.02 16.56 -8.34
N LEU A 188 5.84 16.35 -7.03
CA LEU A 188 5.97 15.04 -6.41
C LEU A 188 4.95 14.02 -6.92
N LEU A 189 3.73 14.44 -7.24
CA LEU A 189 2.74 13.58 -7.87
C LEU A 189 3.22 13.09 -9.25
N TYR A 190 3.76 13.98 -10.08
CA TYR A 190 4.32 13.59 -11.38
C TYR A 190 5.52 12.67 -11.24
N VAL A 191 6.42 12.94 -10.28
CA VAL A 191 7.55 12.05 -9.98
C VAL A 191 7.05 10.67 -9.55
N PHE A 192 6.03 10.60 -8.69
CA PHE A 192 5.40 9.33 -8.30
C PHE A 192 4.92 8.54 -9.54
N VAL A 193 4.20 9.18 -10.45
CA VAL A 193 3.73 8.54 -11.70
C VAL A 193 4.89 8.00 -12.54
N ILE A 194 5.94 8.82 -12.73
CA ILE A 194 7.10 8.43 -13.53
C ILE A 194 7.77 7.21 -12.89
N VAL A 195 7.98 7.23 -11.57
CA VAL A 195 8.63 6.13 -10.84
C VAL A 195 7.81 4.83 -10.96
N VAL A 196 6.49 4.89 -10.80
CA VAL A 196 5.59 3.73 -10.97
C VAL A 196 5.62 3.21 -12.40
N THR A 197 5.60 4.12 -13.39
CA THR A 197 5.66 3.75 -14.81
C THR A 197 6.99 3.08 -15.16
N VAL A 198 8.11 3.58 -14.62
CA VAL A 198 9.44 2.99 -14.80
C VAL A 198 9.52 1.61 -14.16
N SER A 199 8.94 1.43 -12.97
CA SER A 199 8.84 0.12 -12.32
C SER A 199 8.11 -0.88 -13.22
N ALA A 200 6.89 -0.55 -13.64
CA ALA A 200 6.07 -1.38 -14.50
C ALA A 200 6.75 -1.70 -15.85
N PHE A 201 7.50 -0.75 -16.40
CA PHE A 201 8.28 -0.98 -17.63
C PHE A 201 9.39 -2.01 -17.42
N PHE A 202 10.14 -1.94 -16.31
CA PHE A 202 11.15 -2.96 -16.00
C PHE A 202 10.55 -4.32 -15.73
N GLU A 203 9.40 -4.37 -15.09
CA GLU A 203 8.67 -5.62 -14.91
C GLU A 203 8.20 -6.22 -16.24
N TRP A 204 7.69 -5.39 -17.15
CA TRP A 204 7.33 -5.83 -18.49
C TRP A 204 8.54 -6.34 -19.28
N LEU A 205 9.70 -5.69 -19.15
CA LEU A 205 10.96 -6.17 -19.72
C LEU A 205 11.42 -7.50 -19.12
N PHE A 206 11.16 -7.74 -17.83
CA PHE A 206 11.38 -9.03 -17.21
C PHE A 206 10.55 -10.12 -17.90
N TYR A 207 9.25 -9.91 -18.12
CA TYR A 207 8.41 -10.88 -18.84
C TYR A 207 8.84 -11.08 -20.29
N ALA A 208 9.28 -10.03 -20.98
CA ALA A 208 9.69 -10.13 -22.37
C ALA A 208 11.04 -10.84 -22.58
N ARG A 209 11.92 -10.85 -21.56
CA ARG A 209 13.32 -11.33 -21.70
C ARG A 209 13.77 -12.35 -20.67
N GLU A 210 12.96 -12.65 -19.67
CA GLU A 210 13.20 -13.61 -18.57
C GLU A 210 14.54 -13.39 -17.83
N ARG A 211 15.01 -12.14 -17.72
CA ARG A 211 16.26 -11.82 -17.00
C ARG A 211 15.97 -11.26 -15.62
N HIS A 212 16.39 -11.97 -14.57
CA HIS A 212 16.30 -11.55 -13.16
C HIS A 212 16.92 -10.16 -12.85
N LEU A 213 17.78 -9.64 -13.73
CA LEU A 213 18.25 -8.25 -13.63
C LEU A 213 17.10 -7.24 -13.68
N TYR A 214 16.14 -7.42 -14.60
CA TYR A 214 15.02 -6.51 -14.76
C TYR A 214 14.04 -6.57 -13.58
N GLU A 215 13.90 -7.75 -13.00
CA GLU A 215 13.17 -7.96 -11.75
C GLU A 215 13.76 -7.12 -10.60
N ASN A 216 15.10 -7.12 -10.45
CA ASN A 216 15.77 -6.28 -9.43
C ASN A 216 15.67 -4.78 -9.74
N LEU A 217 15.70 -4.41 -11.02
CA LEU A 217 15.55 -3.02 -11.46
C LEU A 217 14.13 -2.48 -11.29
N SER A 218 13.09 -3.33 -11.32
CA SER A 218 11.70 -2.95 -11.01
C SER A 218 11.53 -2.56 -9.55
N ALA A 219 12.18 -3.29 -8.64
CA ALA A 219 11.94 -3.18 -7.20
C ALA A 219 12.53 -1.90 -6.57
N ILE A 220 13.57 -1.32 -7.17
CA ILE A 220 14.16 -0.05 -6.69
C ILE A 220 13.14 1.10 -6.83
N PRO A 221 12.58 1.37 -8.02
CA PRO A 221 11.45 2.28 -8.20
C PRO A 221 10.26 2.02 -7.27
N GLU A 222 9.91 0.77 -6.97
CA GLU A 222 8.79 0.45 -6.07
C GLU A 222 9.01 1.03 -4.66
N ILE A 223 10.19 0.86 -4.08
CA ILE A 223 10.52 1.47 -2.79
C ILE A 223 10.45 3.00 -2.85
N PHE A 224 10.94 3.61 -3.93
CA PHE A 224 10.83 5.05 -4.13
C PHE A 224 9.36 5.50 -4.24
N ALA A 225 8.51 4.73 -4.94
CA ALA A 225 7.08 5.00 -5.04
C ALA A 225 6.40 4.91 -3.67
N THR A 226 6.70 3.89 -2.87
CA THR A 226 6.21 3.75 -1.49
C THR A 226 6.62 4.94 -0.63
N ALA A 227 7.89 5.34 -0.66
CA ALA A 227 8.38 6.49 0.09
C ALA A 227 7.71 7.80 -0.34
N LEU A 228 7.54 8.01 -1.66
CA LEU A 228 6.82 9.16 -2.20
C LEU A 228 5.35 9.17 -1.78
N CYS A 229 4.69 8.02 -1.80
CA CYS A 229 3.30 7.87 -1.34
C CYS A 229 3.16 8.25 0.14
N CYS A 230 4.02 7.70 1.01
CA CYS A 230 4.09 8.06 2.42
C CYS A 230 4.25 9.58 2.62
N TYR A 231 5.15 10.20 1.85
CA TYR A 231 5.41 11.63 1.93
C TYR A 231 4.23 12.47 1.44
N LEU A 232 3.61 12.10 0.31
CA LEU A 232 2.44 12.78 -0.24
C LEU A 232 1.28 12.76 0.77
N ILE A 233 1.03 11.61 1.40
CA ILE A 233 0.01 11.49 2.46
C ILE A 233 0.37 12.34 3.67
N PHE A 234 1.64 12.34 4.08
CA PHE A 234 2.09 13.18 5.19
C PHE A 234 1.85 14.68 4.91
N LYS A 235 2.05 15.13 3.68
CA LYS A 235 1.75 16.51 3.26
C LYS A 235 0.27 16.86 3.30
N LEU A 236 -0.64 15.91 3.41
CA LEU A 236 -2.08 16.17 3.63
C LEU A 236 -2.38 16.70 5.05
N PHE A 237 -1.46 16.53 5.99
CA PHE A 237 -1.58 17.00 7.39
C PHE A 237 -0.91 18.36 7.65
N GLU A 238 -0.29 18.97 6.63
CA GLU A 238 0.29 20.32 6.69
C GLU A 238 -0.68 21.34 6.11
#